data_AF-A0A7C7YJC7-F1
#
_entry.id   AF-A0A7C7YJC7-F1
#
_cell.length_a   1.000
_cell.length_b   1.000
_cell.length_c   1.000
_cell.angle_alpha   90.00
_cell.angle_beta   90.00
_cell.angle_gamma   90.00
#
_symmetry.space_group_name_H-M   'P 1'
#
loop_
_entity.id
_entity.type
_entity.pdbx_description
1 polymer ?
#
loop_
_entity_poly.entity_id
_entity_poly.type
_entity_poly.pdbx_seq_one_letter_code
_entity_poly.pdbx_strand_id
1 'polypeptide(L)'
;MDRAGRGPSGGLERPRWAPGRGSDASGRGREDLRRFLGPGGFSVAGARPESLRWAPIMAETNGERPKEGSAGGDIREPGGGGRASVFQAIKAFWNNPAYRFIALFLPYLGAVSLAYPLAVKHFNWIIQAFIRATATIEYLIFHFISGDARLDGKMVWYGQFVVKIIDECTGLYEMLIFSAAVLAFPTSWAKRGLGLLMGCPLIYLFNVVRIAGLIVVGRHWSTAFDFMHLYFWQATMIAMITSVWLLWIVKVVQREDQTASDSR
;
A
#
# COMPACT_ATOMS: atom_id res chain seq x y z
N MET A 1 -16.90 71.31 20.03
CA MET A 1 -18.13 71.29 19.22
C MET A 1 -17.95 70.20 18.18
N ASP A 2 -18.35 68.96 18.37
CA ASP A 2 -19.68 68.36 18.58
C ASP A 2 -20.17 67.64 17.30
N ARG A 3 -20.47 66.35 17.48
CA ARG A 3 -21.41 65.47 16.74
C ARG A 3 -21.15 65.16 15.25
N ALA A 4 -21.58 64.03 14.69
CA ALA A 4 -22.06 62.73 15.16
C ALA A 4 -22.41 61.87 13.92
N GLY A 5 -22.19 60.55 14.02
CA GLY A 5 -23.18 59.54 13.60
C GLY A 5 -23.24 59.11 12.13
N ARG A 6 -22.86 57.85 11.87
CA ARG A 6 -23.79 56.71 11.72
C ARG A 6 -23.06 55.51 11.09
N GLY A 7 -23.01 54.39 11.80
CA GLY A 7 -22.73 53.08 11.19
C GLY A 7 -24.00 52.45 10.62
N PRO A 8 -23.87 51.37 9.85
CA PRO A 8 -24.91 50.36 9.79
C PRO A 8 -24.38 48.97 10.16
N SER A 9 -24.96 48.45 11.25
CA SER A 9 -25.55 47.12 11.37
C SER A 9 -24.81 45.93 10.73
N GLY A 10 -24.15 45.15 11.59
CA GLY A 10 -23.75 43.80 11.30
C GLY A 10 -24.96 42.91 10.98
N GLY A 11 -25.00 42.43 9.73
CA GLY A 11 -25.72 41.24 9.34
C GLY A 11 -24.73 40.09 9.29
N LEU A 12 -24.71 39.24 10.32
CA LEU A 12 -24.02 37.94 10.29
C LEU A 12 -24.78 37.04 9.32
N GLU A 13 -24.43 37.10 8.02
CA GLU A 13 -24.86 36.11 7.05
C GLU A 13 -24.31 34.74 7.45
N ARG A 14 -25.21 33.80 7.73
CA ARG A 14 -24.85 32.43 8.09
C ARG A 14 -24.29 31.72 6.85
N PRO A 15 -23.17 30.98 6.95
CA PRO A 15 -22.66 30.23 5.81
C PRO A 15 -23.64 29.13 5.40
N ARG A 16 -23.78 28.96 4.08
CA ARG A 16 -24.77 28.11 3.36
C ARG A 16 -24.72 26.60 3.71
N TRP A 17 -23.79 26.16 4.55
CA TRP A 17 -23.63 24.74 4.92
C TRP A 17 -24.20 24.39 6.30
N ALA A 18 -24.83 25.33 7.02
CA ALA A 18 -25.44 25.03 8.32
C ALA A 18 -26.60 24.01 8.18
N PRO A 19 -26.55 22.84 8.86
CA PRO A 19 -27.60 21.84 8.76
C PRO A 19 -28.89 22.34 9.42
N GLY A 20 -29.99 22.24 8.68
CA GLY A 20 -31.33 22.59 9.15
C GLY A 20 -31.76 21.71 10.32
N ARG A 21 -32.34 22.35 11.34
CA ARG A 21 -32.97 21.68 12.48
C ARG A 21 -34.13 20.82 11.97
N GLY A 22 -34.13 19.55 12.35
CA GLY A 22 -34.84 18.47 11.66
C GLY A 22 -36.35 18.63 11.51
N SER A 23 -36.86 17.96 10.47
CA SER A 23 -38.22 17.43 10.41
C SER A 23 -38.17 16.08 9.70
N ASP A 24 -38.46 15.05 10.49
CA ASP A 24 -39.18 13.82 10.14
C ASP A 24 -39.04 13.22 8.73
N ALA A 25 -38.25 12.15 8.62
CA ALA A 25 -38.32 11.21 7.50
C ALA A 25 -38.29 9.77 8.02
N SER A 26 -39.12 9.49 9.03
CA SER A 26 -39.47 8.12 9.40
C SER A 26 -40.68 7.69 8.56
N GLY A 27 -40.49 6.79 7.58
CA GLY A 27 -41.64 6.08 6.99
C GLY A 27 -41.68 5.80 5.49
N ARG A 28 -40.66 6.15 4.69
CA ARG A 28 -40.77 6.03 3.21
C ARG A 28 -39.69 5.21 2.51
N GLY A 29 -39.10 4.23 3.21
CA GLY A 29 -38.07 3.35 2.65
C GLY A 29 -38.25 1.85 2.92
N ARG A 30 -39.30 1.44 3.64
CA ARG A 30 -39.56 0.01 3.95
C ARG A 30 -40.56 -0.68 3.02
N GLU A 31 -41.26 0.07 2.18
CA GLU A 31 -42.30 -0.48 1.31
C GLU A 31 -41.77 -0.88 -0.07
N ASP A 32 -40.65 -0.30 -0.53
CA ASP A 32 -40.03 -0.66 -1.82
C ASP A 32 -39.20 -1.95 -1.76
N LEU A 33 -38.74 -2.37 -0.58
CA LEU A 33 -37.96 -3.60 -0.44
C LEU A 33 -38.80 -4.89 -0.54
N ARG A 34 -40.14 -4.77 -0.43
CA ARG A 34 -41.07 -5.91 -0.53
C ARG A 34 -41.58 -6.17 -1.95
N ARG A 35 -41.34 -5.26 -2.90
CA ARG A 35 -41.69 -5.45 -4.32
C ARG A 35 -40.64 -6.20 -5.13
N PHE A 36 -39.41 -6.30 -4.62
CA PHE A 36 -38.29 -6.96 -5.32
C PHE A 36 -38.16 -8.46 -5.03
N LEU A 37 -38.91 -9.01 -4.07
CA LEU A 37 -38.88 -10.43 -3.72
C LEU A 37 -40.23 -11.06 -4.09
N GLY A 38 -40.30 -11.60 -5.29
CA GLY A 38 -41.47 -12.35 -5.78
C GLY A 38 -41.74 -13.64 -4.97
N PRO A 39 -42.94 -14.22 -5.08
CA PRO A 39 -43.36 -15.39 -4.33
C PRO A 39 -42.80 -16.66 -4.98
N GLY A 40 -41.50 -16.88 -4.79
CA GLY A 40 -40.77 -18.07 -5.24
C GLY A 40 -39.85 -18.53 -4.13
N GLY A 41 -40.41 -19.23 -3.16
CA GLY A 41 -39.66 -19.77 -2.03
C GLY A 41 -38.58 -20.74 -2.50
N PHE A 42 -37.32 -20.41 -2.20
CA PHE A 42 -36.25 -21.38 -2.18
C PHE A 42 -36.16 -21.97 -0.78
N SER A 43 -36.80 -23.13 -0.61
CA SER A 43 -36.56 -24.02 0.51
C SER A 43 -35.18 -24.66 0.34
N VAL A 44 -34.24 -24.35 1.23
CA VAL A 44 -33.05 -25.16 1.47
C VAL A 44 -33.16 -25.70 2.89
N ALA A 45 -34.03 -26.70 3.03
CA ALA A 45 -33.95 -27.66 4.13
C ALA A 45 -32.79 -28.60 3.82
N GLY A 46 -31.71 -28.56 4.61
CA GLY A 46 -30.62 -29.53 4.49
C GLY A 46 -29.23 -29.05 4.86
N ALA A 47 -29.05 -28.34 5.98
CA ALA A 47 -27.73 -28.17 6.60
C ALA A 47 -27.88 -28.13 8.12
N ARG A 48 -27.33 -29.14 8.80
CA ARG A 48 -27.29 -29.26 10.26
C ARG A 48 -26.41 -28.15 10.85
N PRO A 49 -26.87 -27.33 11.81
CA PRO A 49 -26.02 -26.34 12.45
C PRO A 49 -25.41 -26.94 13.73
N GLU A 50 -24.42 -27.82 13.61
CA GLU A 50 -23.69 -28.39 14.76
C GLU A 50 -22.23 -27.94 14.88
N SER A 51 -21.81 -26.86 14.21
CA SER A 51 -20.42 -26.36 14.33
C SER A 51 -20.26 -24.85 14.60
N LEU A 52 -21.31 -24.14 14.97
CA LEU A 52 -21.20 -22.78 15.55
C LEU A 52 -21.80 -22.74 16.96
N ARG A 53 -21.13 -23.42 17.90
CA ARG A 53 -21.22 -23.10 19.32
C ARG A 53 -19.89 -22.49 19.75
N TRP A 54 -19.80 -21.16 19.71
CA TRP A 54 -18.83 -20.46 20.54
C TRP A 54 -19.38 -20.50 21.97
N ALA A 55 -19.05 -21.55 22.72
CA ALA A 55 -19.31 -21.57 24.15
C ALA A 55 -18.23 -20.72 24.85
N PRO A 56 -18.58 -19.77 25.74
CA PRO A 56 -17.61 -19.13 26.61
C PRO A 56 -17.04 -20.18 27.56
N ILE A 57 -15.71 -20.33 27.54
CA ILE A 57 -14.98 -21.25 28.41
C ILE A 57 -15.04 -20.70 29.85
N MET A 58 -15.80 -21.43 30.66
CA MET A 58 -15.71 -21.59 32.12
C MET A 58 -16.10 -20.40 33.02
N ALA A 59 -17.37 -20.42 33.44
CA ALA A 59 -17.77 -20.04 34.79
C ALA A 59 -18.27 -21.31 35.51
N GLU A 60 -17.38 -22.02 36.18
CA GLU A 60 -17.72 -22.96 37.26
C GLU A 60 -17.01 -22.48 38.52
N THR A 61 -17.67 -21.60 39.27
CA THR A 61 -17.33 -21.36 40.67
C THR A 61 -17.97 -22.46 41.49
N ASN A 62 -17.28 -23.59 41.63
CA ASN A 62 -17.63 -24.55 42.67
C ASN A 62 -17.16 -23.97 44.01
N GLY A 63 -18.11 -23.81 44.93
CA GLY A 63 -17.86 -23.21 46.23
C GLY A 63 -17.16 -24.20 47.16
N GLU A 64 -15.95 -23.85 47.58
CA GLU A 64 -15.39 -24.27 48.87
C GLU A 64 -14.67 -23.07 49.50
N ARG A 65 -15.04 -22.79 50.76
CA ARG A 65 -14.57 -21.66 51.57
C ARG A 65 -13.27 -22.07 52.27
N PRO A 66 -12.12 -21.40 52.09
CA PRO A 66 -10.98 -21.60 52.97
C PRO A 66 -11.11 -20.68 54.20
N LYS A 67 -10.85 -21.26 55.36
CA LYS A 67 -10.93 -20.62 56.68
C LYS A 67 -9.98 -19.43 56.81
N GLU A 68 -10.46 -18.37 57.45
CA GLU A 68 -9.61 -17.33 58.03
C GLU A 68 -8.65 -17.96 59.03
N GLY A 69 -7.36 -17.80 58.76
CA GLY A 69 -6.27 -18.31 59.58
C GLY A 69 -5.07 -17.41 59.41
N SER A 70 -5.00 -16.40 60.28
CA SER A 70 -3.83 -15.80 60.92
C SER A 70 -2.45 -15.91 60.26
N ALA A 71 -1.79 -14.74 60.28
CA ALA A 71 -0.36 -14.53 60.45
C ALA A 71 0.51 -14.32 59.20
N GLY A 72 1.14 -13.14 59.19
CA GLY A 72 2.58 -13.07 58.97
C GLY A 72 3.01 -12.62 57.58
N GLY A 73 3.40 -11.34 57.53
CA GLY A 73 4.51 -10.80 56.74
C GLY A 73 4.93 -11.49 55.45
N ASP A 74 4.74 -10.80 54.33
CA ASP A 74 5.88 -10.28 53.57
C ASP A 74 5.35 -9.28 52.55
N ILE A 75 5.61 -7.98 52.76
CA ILE A 75 5.52 -7.01 51.67
C ILE A 75 6.75 -7.27 50.81
N ARG A 76 6.64 -8.27 49.93
CA ARG A 76 7.66 -8.58 48.94
C ARG A 76 7.48 -7.57 47.80
N GLU A 77 8.28 -6.50 47.87
CA GLU A 77 8.55 -5.58 46.77
C GLU A 77 8.64 -6.34 45.43
N PRO A 78 7.98 -5.89 44.34
CA PRO A 78 8.17 -6.48 43.02
C PRO A 78 9.52 -6.01 42.44
N GLY A 79 10.61 -6.44 43.06
CA GLY A 79 11.96 -6.25 42.56
C GLY A 79 12.23 -7.20 41.39
N GLY A 80 12.40 -6.65 40.18
CA GLY A 80 13.18 -7.31 39.12
C GLY A 80 12.43 -7.84 37.89
N GLY A 81 11.12 -7.65 37.75
CA GLY A 81 10.33 -8.22 36.64
C GLY A 81 10.37 -7.47 35.30
N GLY A 82 10.81 -6.20 35.28
CA GLY A 82 10.68 -5.35 34.08
C GLY A 82 11.54 -5.79 32.89
N ARG A 83 12.73 -6.36 33.14
CA ARG A 83 13.60 -6.84 32.04
C ARG A 83 13.14 -8.16 31.44
N ALA A 84 12.60 -9.06 32.25
CA ALA A 84 12.08 -10.35 31.77
C ALA A 84 10.79 -10.19 30.96
N SER A 85 9.90 -9.27 31.35
CA SER A 85 8.68 -8.97 30.59
C SER A 85 8.98 -8.27 29.25
N VAL A 86 9.93 -7.33 29.23
CA VAL A 86 10.38 -6.68 28.00
C VAL A 86 11.06 -7.68 27.07
N PHE A 87 11.91 -8.57 27.59
CA PHE A 87 12.57 -9.58 26.76
C PHE A 87 11.59 -10.59 26.15
N GLN A 88 10.56 -11.01 26.90
CA GLN A 88 9.49 -11.87 26.36
C GLN A 88 8.61 -11.14 25.34
N ALA A 89 8.30 -9.86 25.57
CA ALA A 89 7.58 -9.04 24.60
C ALA A 89 8.37 -8.85 23.29
N ILE A 90 9.68 -8.60 23.37
CA ILE A 90 10.57 -8.51 22.20
C ILE A 90 10.63 -9.86 21.47
N LYS A 91 10.73 -10.98 22.19
CA LYS A 91 10.75 -12.31 21.57
C LYS A 91 9.42 -12.65 20.88
N ALA A 92 8.28 -12.31 21.50
CA ALA A 92 6.96 -12.48 20.90
C ALA A 92 6.78 -11.61 19.65
N PHE A 93 7.29 -10.38 19.68
CA PHE A 93 7.32 -9.48 18.51
C PHE A 93 8.14 -10.09 17.36
N TRP A 94 9.32 -10.65 17.64
CA TRP A 94 10.18 -11.28 16.64
C TRP A 94 9.66 -12.62 16.10
N ASN A 95 8.85 -13.34 16.87
CA ASN A 95 8.26 -14.60 16.42
C ASN A 95 7.16 -14.40 15.37
N ASN A 96 6.59 -13.19 15.24
CA ASN A 96 5.61 -12.91 14.21
C ASN A 96 6.32 -12.61 12.86
N PRO A 97 6.05 -13.40 11.80
CA PRO A 97 6.71 -13.22 10.50
C PRO A 97 6.46 -11.84 9.90
N ALA A 98 5.31 -11.21 10.16
CA ALA A 98 4.99 -9.89 9.66
C ALA A 98 5.86 -8.79 10.31
N TYR A 99 6.01 -8.82 11.63
CA TYR A 99 6.86 -7.85 12.33
C TYR A 99 8.33 -8.03 12.01
N ARG A 100 8.79 -9.28 11.85
CA ARG A 100 10.14 -9.57 11.38
C ARG A 100 10.39 -9.00 9.98
N PHE A 101 9.44 -9.15 9.05
CA PHE A 101 9.54 -8.54 7.72
C PHE A 101 9.66 -7.02 7.83
N ILE A 102 8.76 -6.35 8.57
CA ILE A 102 8.78 -4.89 8.72
C ILE A 102 10.09 -4.41 9.36
N ALA A 103 10.56 -5.10 10.40
CA ALA A 103 11.80 -4.78 11.10
C ALA A 103 13.06 -4.93 10.22
N LEU A 104 13.01 -5.76 9.17
CA LEU A 104 14.09 -5.89 8.18
C LEU A 104 13.90 -4.94 6.99
N PHE A 105 12.66 -4.76 6.55
CA PHE A 105 12.30 -3.93 5.40
C PHE A 105 12.58 -2.46 5.65
N LEU A 106 12.19 -1.90 6.79
CA LEU A 106 12.37 -0.47 7.07
C LEU A 106 13.85 -0.05 7.10
N PRO A 107 14.75 -0.75 7.83
CA PRO A 107 16.18 -0.41 7.79
C PRO A 107 16.78 -0.62 6.40
N TYR A 108 16.38 -1.66 5.68
CA TYR A 108 16.89 -1.91 4.32
C TYR A 108 16.45 -0.80 3.36
N LEU A 109 15.17 -0.43 3.38
CA LEU A 109 14.64 0.67 2.60
C LEU A 109 15.33 1.99 2.97
N GLY A 110 15.53 2.25 4.26
CA GLY A 110 16.27 3.42 4.74
C GLY A 110 17.72 3.45 4.24
N ALA A 111 18.43 2.32 4.34
CA ALA A 111 19.81 2.19 3.87
C ALA A 111 19.92 2.41 2.36
N VAL A 112 19.03 1.81 1.57
CA VAL A 112 18.99 2.01 0.11
C VAL A 112 18.64 3.45 -0.24
N SER A 113 17.69 4.05 0.45
CA SER A 113 17.27 5.45 0.22
C SER A 113 18.40 6.43 0.53
N LEU A 114 19.19 6.18 1.59
CA LEU A 114 20.37 6.99 1.93
C LEU A 114 21.54 6.75 0.97
N ALA A 115 21.71 5.51 0.49
CA ALA A 115 22.75 5.16 -0.47
C ALA A 115 22.47 5.72 -1.87
N TYR A 116 21.19 5.85 -2.26
CA TYR A 116 20.79 6.32 -3.59
C TYR A 116 21.44 7.63 -4.04
N PRO A 117 21.41 8.75 -3.29
CA PRO A 117 22.04 10.00 -3.73
C PRO A 117 23.55 9.85 -3.92
N LEU A 118 24.21 9.03 -3.10
CA LEU A 118 25.64 8.72 -3.26
C LEU A 118 25.88 7.88 -4.52
N ALA A 119 25.03 6.90 -4.78
CA ALA A 119 25.08 6.07 -5.96
C ALA A 119 24.84 6.88 -7.24
N VAL A 120 23.85 7.79 -7.26
CA VAL A 120 23.61 8.69 -8.41
C VAL A 120 24.81 9.59 -8.66
N LYS A 121 25.44 10.13 -7.61
CA LYS A 121 26.63 10.96 -7.75
C LYS A 121 27.81 10.16 -8.33
N HIS A 122 28.06 8.96 -7.81
CA HIS A 122 29.20 8.13 -8.19
C HIS A 122 29.01 7.46 -9.57
N PHE A 123 27.82 6.93 -9.82
CA PHE A 123 27.43 6.21 -11.04
C PHE A 123 26.61 7.08 -12.00
N ASN A 124 26.81 8.40 -11.98
CA ASN A 124 26.04 9.34 -12.79
C ASN A 124 25.99 8.91 -14.26
N TRP A 125 27.11 8.46 -14.83
CA TRP A 125 27.18 8.00 -16.22
C TRP A 125 26.21 6.83 -16.53
N ILE A 126 26.02 5.89 -15.61
CA ILE A 126 25.09 4.76 -15.73
C ILE A 126 23.66 5.28 -15.69
N ILE A 127 23.36 6.14 -14.73
CA ILE A 127 22.02 6.75 -14.58
C ILE A 127 21.67 7.56 -15.83
N GLN A 128 22.62 8.36 -16.35
CA GLN A 128 22.44 9.11 -17.59
C GLN A 128 22.21 8.18 -18.79
N ALA A 129 22.95 7.07 -18.89
CA ALA A 129 22.75 6.08 -19.94
C ALA A 129 21.36 5.44 -19.84
N PHE A 130 20.90 5.12 -18.63
CA PHE A 130 19.59 4.52 -18.38
C PHE A 130 18.43 5.48 -18.72
N ILE A 131 18.57 6.76 -18.36
CA ILE A 131 17.61 7.80 -18.75
C ILE A 131 17.54 7.94 -20.28
N ARG A 132 18.70 7.99 -20.95
CA ARG A 132 18.76 8.07 -22.43
C ARG A 132 18.18 6.83 -23.09
N ALA A 133 18.46 5.65 -22.56
CA ALA A 133 17.88 4.40 -23.06
C ALA A 133 16.36 4.42 -22.94
N THR A 134 15.82 4.85 -21.79
CA THR A 134 14.38 4.99 -21.57
C THR A 134 13.77 5.99 -22.55
N ALA A 135 14.37 7.18 -22.72
CA ALA A 135 13.91 8.17 -23.71
C ALA A 135 13.94 7.62 -25.15
N THR A 136 14.94 6.81 -25.49
CA THR A 136 15.05 6.17 -26.80
C THR A 136 13.95 5.12 -26.99
N ILE A 137 13.65 4.31 -25.98
CA ILE A 137 12.57 3.31 -26.02
C ILE A 137 11.23 4.01 -26.24
N GLU A 138 10.93 5.06 -25.48
CA GLU A 138 9.71 5.85 -25.67
C GLU A 138 9.63 6.44 -27.07
N TYR A 139 10.71 7.07 -27.54
CA TYR A 139 10.79 7.58 -28.90
C TYR A 139 10.49 6.49 -29.94
N LEU A 140 11.09 5.30 -29.80
CA LEU A 140 10.87 4.20 -30.74
C LEU A 140 9.40 3.77 -30.75
N ILE A 141 8.76 3.66 -29.59
CA ILE A 141 7.33 3.33 -29.49
C ILE A 141 6.49 4.31 -30.32
N PHE A 142 6.69 5.63 -30.14
CA PHE A 142 5.91 6.63 -30.88
C PHE A 142 6.32 6.79 -32.34
N HIS A 143 7.60 6.57 -32.66
CA HIS A 143 8.09 6.60 -34.02
C HIS A 143 7.40 5.55 -34.89
N PHE A 144 7.23 4.33 -34.36
CA PHE A 144 6.50 3.27 -35.05
C PHE A 144 4.98 3.52 -35.14
N ILE A 145 4.40 4.26 -34.20
CA ILE A 145 2.94 4.49 -34.15
C ILE A 145 2.51 5.66 -35.05
N SER A 146 3.21 6.80 -35.02
CA SER A 146 2.69 8.04 -35.62
C SER A 146 3.66 8.80 -36.53
N GLY A 147 4.92 8.40 -36.69
CA GLY A 147 5.93 9.11 -37.50
C GLY A 147 6.33 10.52 -37.02
N ASP A 148 5.47 11.18 -36.24
CA ASP A 148 5.62 12.54 -35.66
C ASP A 148 6.47 12.58 -34.37
N ALA A 149 7.20 11.50 -34.06
CA ALA A 149 8.05 11.44 -32.89
C ALA A 149 9.42 12.07 -33.17
N ARG A 150 9.96 12.84 -32.23
CA ARG A 150 11.35 13.34 -32.29
C ARG A 150 12.05 13.12 -30.95
N LEU A 151 13.34 12.85 -30.99
CA LEU A 151 14.18 12.65 -29.81
C LEU A 151 15.29 13.70 -29.80
N ASP A 152 15.39 14.47 -28.73
CA ASP A 152 16.50 15.40 -28.47
C ASP A 152 17.11 15.14 -27.10
N GLY A 153 18.15 14.31 -27.08
CA GLY A 153 18.84 13.87 -25.85
C GLY A 153 17.94 13.07 -24.91
N LYS A 154 17.24 13.77 -24.01
CA LYS A 154 16.28 13.19 -23.05
C LYS A 154 14.86 13.71 -23.25
N MET A 155 14.66 14.60 -24.22
CA MET A 155 13.37 15.17 -24.57
C MET A 155 12.73 14.29 -25.64
N VAL A 156 11.56 13.76 -25.34
CA VAL A 156 10.74 12.99 -26.28
C VAL A 156 9.58 13.89 -26.72
N TRP A 157 9.52 14.14 -28.03
CA TRP A 157 8.47 14.92 -28.67
C TRP A 157 7.46 13.99 -29.31
N TYR A 158 6.18 14.30 -29.12
CA TYR A 158 5.06 13.64 -29.77
C TYR A 158 4.11 14.70 -30.31
N GLY A 159 4.33 15.10 -31.58
CA GLY A 159 3.64 16.25 -32.18
C GLY A 159 4.05 17.56 -31.50
N GLN A 160 3.09 18.25 -30.87
CA GLN A 160 3.35 19.50 -30.14
C GLN A 160 3.63 19.29 -28.64
N PHE A 161 3.50 18.05 -28.15
CA PHE A 161 3.74 17.72 -26.75
C PHE A 161 5.19 17.25 -26.54
N VAL A 162 5.81 17.66 -25.44
CA VAL A 162 7.20 17.31 -25.09
C VAL A 162 7.30 16.87 -23.65
N VAL A 163 8.05 15.79 -23.41
CA VAL A 163 8.37 15.30 -22.07
C VAL A 163 9.87 15.14 -21.93
N LYS A 164 10.41 15.64 -20.82
CA LYS A 164 11.78 15.38 -20.40
C LYS A 164 11.83 14.14 -19.52
N ILE A 165 12.56 13.11 -19.94
CA ILE A 165 12.81 11.94 -19.10
C ILE A 165 13.85 12.32 -18.04
N ILE A 166 13.44 12.22 -16.77
CA ILE A 166 14.25 12.42 -15.56
C ILE A 166 14.46 11.08 -14.84
N ASP A 167 15.29 11.03 -13.81
CA ASP A 167 15.60 9.78 -13.10
C ASP A 167 14.37 9.18 -12.43
N GLU A 168 13.46 10.00 -11.92
CA GLU A 168 12.17 9.60 -11.37
C GLU A 168 11.27 8.93 -12.42
N CYS A 169 11.46 9.22 -13.71
CA CYS A 169 10.72 8.59 -14.78
C CYS A 169 11.28 7.22 -15.16
N THR A 170 12.43 6.78 -14.65
CA THR A 170 13.08 5.54 -15.10
C THR A 170 12.59 4.28 -14.38
N GLY A 171 11.75 4.41 -13.35
CA GLY A 171 11.31 3.28 -12.53
C GLY A 171 12.36 2.83 -11.51
N LEU A 172 13.47 3.57 -11.35
CA LEU A 172 14.57 3.19 -10.45
C LEU A 172 14.12 3.14 -8.99
N TYR A 173 13.33 4.11 -8.53
CA TYR A 173 12.81 4.12 -7.16
C TYR A 173 11.93 2.91 -6.86
N GLU A 174 11.06 2.55 -7.81
CA GLU A 174 10.17 1.41 -7.74
C GLU A 174 10.95 0.09 -7.68
N MET A 175 11.98 -0.05 -8.52
CA MET A 175 12.89 -1.20 -8.49
C MET A 175 13.67 -1.29 -7.17
N LEU A 176 14.09 -0.17 -6.59
CA LEU A 176 14.79 -0.12 -5.29
C LEU A 176 13.87 -0.54 -4.13
N ILE A 177 12.64 -0.01 -4.09
CA ILE A 177 11.64 -0.39 -3.08
C ILE A 177 11.28 -1.88 -3.21
N PHE A 178 11.08 -2.36 -4.43
CA PHE A 178 10.85 -3.78 -4.68
C PHE A 178 12.04 -4.64 -4.24
N SER A 179 13.26 -4.23 -4.58
CA SER A 179 14.48 -4.93 -4.17
C SER A 179 14.60 -5.00 -2.65
N ALA A 180 14.24 -3.92 -1.97
CA ALA A 180 14.17 -3.89 -0.51
C ALA A 180 13.17 -4.91 0.05
N ALA A 181 11.99 -5.03 -0.56
CA ALA A 181 10.98 -5.98 -0.15
C ALA A 181 11.44 -7.43 -0.37
N VAL A 182 12.10 -7.73 -1.50
CA VAL A 182 12.62 -9.07 -1.79
C VAL A 182 13.74 -9.45 -0.82
N LEU A 183 14.65 -8.52 -0.50
CA LEU A 183 15.80 -8.80 0.37
C LEU A 183 15.42 -8.88 1.85
N ALA A 184 14.43 -8.11 2.28
CA ALA A 184 13.85 -8.21 3.62
C ALA A 184 13.07 -9.52 3.83
N PHE A 185 12.60 -10.15 2.75
CA PHE A 185 11.85 -11.39 2.84
C PHE A 185 12.75 -12.57 3.29
N PRO A 186 12.35 -13.33 4.31
CA PRO A 186 13.15 -14.43 4.87
C PRO A 186 13.05 -15.67 3.95
N THR A 187 13.81 -15.66 2.86
CA THR A 187 13.91 -16.79 1.92
C THR A 187 15.36 -17.02 1.47
N SER A 188 15.61 -18.08 0.71
CA SER A 188 16.95 -18.42 0.23
C SER A 188 17.50 -17.36 -0.74
N TRP A 189 18.83 -17.23 -0.80
CA TRP A 189 19.48 -16.26 -1.70
C TRP A 189 19.20 -16.52 -3.19
N ALA A 190 19.02 -17.79 -3.58
CA ALA A 190 18.61 -18.14 -4.94
C ALA A 190 17.20 -17.60 -5.28
N LYS A 191 16.24 -17.78 -4.36
CA LYS A 191 14.87 -17.27 -4.52
C LYS A 191 14.83 -15.74 -4.59
N ARG A 192 15.67 -15.07 -3.78
CA ARG A 192 15.86 -13.60 -3.85
C ARG A 192 16.42 -13.18 -5.21
N GLY A 193 17.48 -13.82 -5.68
CA GLY A 193 18.08 -13.54 -6.98
C GLY A 193 17.09 -13.67 -8.13
N LEU A 194 16.30 -14.75 -8.15
CA LEU A 194 15.25 -14.94 -9.16
C LEU A 194 14.16 -13.86 -9.07
N GLY A 195 13.77 -13.47 -7.85
CA GLY A 195 12.81 -12.39 -7.62
C GLY A 195 13.29 -11.05 -8.18
N LEU A 196 14.56 -10.70 -7.93
CA LEU A 196 15.16 -9.48 -8.48
C LEU A 196 15.29 -9.55 -10.02
N LEU A 197 15.76 -10.69 -10.54
CA LEU A 197 15.99 -10.88 -11.96
C LEU A 197 14.69 -10.83 -12.79
N MET A 198 13.58 -11.31 -12.24
CA MET A 198 12.28 -11.24 -12.92
C MET A 198 11.50 -9.96 -12.59
N GLY A 199 11.52 -9.53 -11.34
CA GLY A 199 10.69 -8.42 -10.87
C GLY A 199 11.18 -7.06 -11.35
N CYS A 200 12.50 -6.80 -11.34
CA CYS A 200 13.04 -5.51 -11.77
C CYS A 200 12.75 -5.22 -13.25
N PRO A 201 13.00 -6.15 -14.21
CA PRO A 201 12.63 -5.92 -15.61
C PRO A 201 11.13 -5.74 -15.82
N LEU A 202 10.30 -6.46 -15.07
CA LEU A 202 8.85 -6.33 -15.17
C LEU A 202 8.37 -4.94 -14.70
N ILE A 203 8.91 -4.45 -13.58
CA ILE A 203 8.64 -3.09 -13.08
C ILE A 203 9.11 -2.04 -14.10
N TYR A 204 10.30 -2.23 -14.68
CA TYR A 204 10.82 -1.32 -15.71
C TYR A 204 9.90 -1.26 -16.94
N LEU A 205 9.45 -2.42 -17.44
CA LEU A 205 8.53 -2.49 -18.57
C LEU A 205 7.23 -1.74 -18.30
N PHE A 206 6.67 -1.91 -17.11
CA PHE A 206 5.47 -1.17 -16.73
C PHE A 206 5.69 0.33 -16.61
N ASN A 207 6.87 0.74 -16.15
CA ASN A 207 7.22 2.15 -16.12
C ASN A 207 7.32 2.74 -17.54
N VAL A 208 7.86 2.00 -18.52
CA VAL A 208 7.81 2.39 -19.95
C VAL A 208 6.36 2.56 -20.40
N VAL A 209 5.47 1.61 -20.12
CA VAL A 209 4.04 1.73 -20.44
C VAL A 209 3.40 2.96 -19.80
N ARG A 210 3.76 3.29 -18.55
CA ARG A 210 3.30 4.50 -17.86
C ARG A 210 3.72 5.77 -18.60
N ILE A 211 4.99 5.89 -19.00
CA ILE A 211 5.48 7.09 -19.70
C ILE A 211 4.78 7.22 -21.05
N ALA A 212 4.64 6.13 -21.81
CA ALA A 212 3.91 6.12 -23.06
C ALA A 212 2.45 6.59 -22.86
N GLY A 213 1.77 6.07 -21.84
CA GLY A 213 0.42 6.52 -21.47
C GLY A 213 0.36 8.02 -21.14
N LEU A 214 1.34 8.54 -20.40
CA LEU A 214 1.44 9.97 -20.10
C LEU A 214 1.69 10.83 -21.34
N ILE A 215 2.50 10.37 -22.29
CA ILE A 215 2.75 11.09 -23.55
C ILE A 215 1.46 11.18 -24.39
N VAL A 216 0.69 10.08 -24.48
CA VAL A 216 -0.60 10.08 -25.18
C VAL A 216 -1.61 10.99 -24.49
N VAL A 217 -1.77 10.86 -23.16
CA VAL A 217 -2.69 11.69 -22.39
C VAL A 217 -2.29 13.16 -22.46
N GLY A 218 -1.00 13.47 -22.36
CA GLY A 218 -0.49 14.84 -22.45
C GLY A 218 -0.78 15.49 -23.80
N ARG A 219 -0.70 14.72 -24.90
CA ARG A 219 -1.04 15.23 -26.23
C ARG A 219 -2.54 15.48 -26.43
N HIS A 220 -3.40 14.57 -25.97
CA HIS A 220 -4.84 14.61 -26.28
C HIS A 220 -5.70 15.27 -25.20
N TRP A 221 -5.28 15.19 -23.93
CA TRP A 221 -6.02 15.66 -22.76
C TRP A 221 -5.07 16.30 -21.74
N SER A 222 -4.49 17.44 -22.09
CA SER A 222 -3.54 18.17 -21.23
C SER A 222 -4.10 18.49 -19.84
N THR A 223 -5.40 18.75 -19.71
CA THR A 223 -6.08 18.98 -18.42
C THR A 223 -6.12 17.75 -17.51
N ALA A 224 -6.06 16.54 -18.07
CA ALA A 224 -6.01 15.29 -17.30
C ALA A 224 -4.58 14.85 -16.97
N PHE A 225 -3.56 15.50 -17.55
CA PHE A 225 -2.16 15.11 -17.42
C PHE A 225 -1.71 15.10 -15.95
N ASP A 226 -1.97 16.19 -15.21
CA ASP A 226 -1.53 16.29 -13.81
C ASP A 226 -2.21 15.24 -12.92
N PHE A 227 -3.51 15.00 -13.15
CA PHE A 227 -4.22 13.94 -12.46
C PHE A 227 -3.61 12.56 -12.74
N MET A 228 -3.37 12.28 -14.02
CA MET A 228 -2.82 11.01 -14.48
C MET A 228 -1.40 10.79 -13.93
N HIS A 229 -0.57 11.83 -13.99
CA HIS A 229 0.84 11.82 -13.58
C HIS A 229 1.00 11.68 -12.06
N LEU A 230 0.26 12.45 -11.26
CA LEU A 230 0.46 12.53 -9.82
C LEU A 230 -0.34 11.50 -9.02
N TYR A 231 -1.53 11.11 -9.49
CA TYR A 231 -2.44 10.28 -8.71
C TYR A 231 -2.65 8.89 -9.32
N PHE A 232 -3.09 8.85 -10.58
CA PHE A 232 -3.44 7.57 -11.22
C PHE A 232 -2.24 6.64 -11.32
N TRP A 233 -1.14 7.13 -11.88
CA TRP A 233 0.06 6.31 -12.02
C TRP A 233 0.73 6.00 -10.69
N GLN A 234 0.67 6.91 -9.71
CA GLN A 234 1.20 6.66 -8.37
C GLN A 234 0.46 5.50 -7.69
N ALA A 235 -0.87 5.51 -7.71
CA ALA A 235 -1.68 4.42 -7.16
C ALA A 235 -1.45 3.10 -7.92
N THR A 236 -1.38 3.16 -9.26
CA THR A 236 -1.16 1.99 -10.10
C THR A 236 0.21 1.36 -9.87
N MET A 237 1.27 2.15 -9.72
CA MET A 237 2.61 1.66 -9.43
C MET A 237 2.70 0.96 -8.06
N ILE A 238 2.08 1.53 -7.02
CA ILE A 238 2.03 0.89 -5.70
C ILE A 238 1.33 -0.47 -5.80
N ALA A 239 0.13 -0.49 -6.40
CA ALA A 239 -0.63 -1.73 -6.56
C ALA A 239 0.14 -2.79 -7.36
N MET A 240 0.84 -2.37 -8.40
CA MET A 240 1.65 -3.23 -9.25
C MET A 240 2.87 -3.79 -8.54
N ILE A 241 3.68 -2.97 -7.85
CA ILE A 241 4.85 -3.42 -7.09
C ILE A 241 4.41 -4.44 -6.04
N THR A 242 3.34 -4.14 -5.30
CA THR A 242 2.76 -5.08 -4.33
C THR A 242 2.31 -6.37 -5.02
N SER A 243 1.65 -6.28 -6.18
CA SER A 243 1.21 -7.46 -6.93
C SER A 243 2.37 -8.32 -7.41
N VAL A 244 3.42 -7.73 -7.99
CA VAL A 244 4.62 -8.45 -8.45
C VAL A 244 5.32 -9.12 -7.27
N TRP A 245 5.43 -8.43 -6.14
CA TRP A 245 6.00 -8.98 -4.92
C TRP A 245 5.18 -10.16 -4.36
N LEU A 246 3.86 -10.02 -4.27
CA LEU A 246 2.97 -11.10 -3.84
C LEU A 246 3.01 -12.29 -4.79
N LEU A 247 3.00 -12.04 -6.11
CA LEU A 247 3.11 -13.08 -7.13
C LEU A 247 4.43 -13.85 -7.00
N TRP A 248 5.54 -13.16 -6.75
CA TRP A 248 6.82 -13.81 -6.49
C TRP A 248 6.78 -14.67 -5.23
N ILE A 249 6.20 -14.19 -4.12
CA ILE A 249 6.04 -14.99 -2.89
C ILE A 249 5.23 -16.27 -3.17
N VAL A 250 4.06 -16.12 -3.79
CA VAL A 250 3.15 -17.25 -4.01
C VAL A 250 3.72 -18.25 -5.03
N LYS A 251 4.33 -17.78 -6.12
CA LYS A 251 4.77 -18.65 -7.22
C LYS A 251 6.17 -19.20 -7.06
N VAL A 252 7.10 -18.43 -6.50
CA VAL A 252 8.51 -18.82 -6.38
C VAL A 252 8.81 -19.32 -4.97
N VAL A 253 8.38 -18.59 -3.94
CA VAL A 253 8.74 -18.98 -2.57
C VAL A 253 7.96 -20.22 -2.14
N GLN A 254 6.63 -20.23 -2.29
CA GLN A 254 5.77 -21.32 -1.77
C GLN A 254 5.79 -22.59 -2.63
N ARG A 255 5.98 -22.49 -3.94
CA ARG A 255 5.88 -23.64 -4.86
C ARG A 255 6.99 -24.67 -4.64
N GLU A 256 8.21 -24.24 -4.34
CA GLU A 256 9.32 -25.15 -4.10
C GLU A 256 9.25 -25.83 -2.72
N ASP A 257 8.67 -25.16 -1.72
CA ASP A 257 8.50 -25.74 -0.39
C ASP A 257 7.52 -26.92 -0.45
N GLN A 258 6.51 -26.85 -1.32
CA GLN A 258 5.57 -27.94 -1.62
C GLN A 258 6.24 -29.07 -2.42
N THR A 259 6.99 -28.75 -3.47
CA THR A 259 7.73 -29.78 -4.25
C THR A 259 8.73 -30.53 -3.37
N ALA A 260 9.38 -29.84 -2.43
CA ALA A 260 10.32 -30.46 -1.50
C ALA A 260 9.62 -31.36 -0.46
N SER A 261 8.43 -30.99 0.03
CA SER A 261 7.65 -31.85 0.92
C SER A 261 7.10 -33.10 0.23
N ASP A 262 6.68 -32.98 -1.03
CA ASP A 262 6.12 -34.10 -1.79
C ASP A 262 7.17 -35.14 -2.22
N SER A 263 8.45 -34.76 -2.19
CA SER A 263 9.59 -35.61 -2.54
C SER A 263 10.22 -36.39 -1.37
N ARG A 264 9.74 -36.19 -0.14
CA ARG A 264 10.18 -36.89 1.09
C ARG A 264 9.16 -37.91 1.55
#